data_AF-A0A7D7ZBY6-F1
#
_entry.id   AF-A0A7D7ZBY6-F1
#
_cell.length_a   1.000
_cell.length_b   1.000
_cell.length_c   1.000
_cell.angle_alpha   90.00
_cell.angle_beta   90.00
_cell.angle_gamma   90.00
#
_symmetry.space_group_name_H-M   'P 1'
#
loop_
_entity.id
_entity.type
_entity.pdbx_description
1 polymer ?
#
loop_
_entity_poly.entity_id
_entity_poly.type
_entity_poly.pdbx_seq_one_letter_code
_entity_poly.pdbx_strand_id
1 'polypeptide(L)'
;MTAFSEALAPLPKHSSPSARDVEILRVSAQLDGKDFALSSDAARQAALTWAKKRAGRALPKEAWDCQDFELLTGGRNSSAVRISNETLDLWALRAEDPDKNVAGRVWSTEIVVGGDLGARPFVSLRLIVNLTEHDFSIEPHVPGPVLQMIDEPGLIRGSRRLSFAPVIIGGENDVHDLCDYLEDPGRKLPVFVCAMPSADYGGVNIDSELLAKSTAGMARVYCVPAAQAWIISERFGKFLSVFNGGVRAYMPGFSGGDDPFRHRLFLSSNLQETGGAEACVRILRTMAAGTSISETRLGKDVLDFASVRTVSRQVKRNELTDRAAPNEDVLKVAEELVSSLEKQIDEKEKEIDGYVAEVESTEARAQSAEYENRALLFRIRQLQSALGAEDDVPTSEPPFPQKWSEFTDWLDKCFPDRVLLTPAARRMVRSPEFEDVALVARSIEWLANEQHDRRINGGGSLRGDVQIEGGILNAPCGGDKYAADWKGRSYEVDWHVKNGGNVRDPKRCLRIYYFWEPELQQTVIDALPAHRKTGMS
;
A
#
# COMPACT_ATOMS: atom_id res chain seq x y z
N MET A 1 -11.17 35.00 22.46
CA MET A 1 -10.49 33.93 23.22
C MET A 1 -9.06 33.96 22.72
N THR A 2 -8.17 34.62 23.47
CA THR A 2 -6.74 34.76 23.15
C THR A 2 -6.14 33.36 23.13
N ALA A 3 -5.49 32.99 22.02
CA ALA A 3 -4.91 31.66 21.89
C ALA A 3 -3.77 31.51 22.92
N PHE A 4 -3.66 30.35 23.58
CA PHE A 4 -2.62 30.05 24.57
C PHE A 4 -1.18 30.32 24.04
N SER A 5 -0.99 30.31 22.71
CA SER A 5 0.27 30.59 22.04
C SER A 5 0.74 32.05 22.14
N GLU A 6 -0.15 33.00 22.42
CA GLU A 6 0.20 34.43 22.52
C GLU A 6 0.88 34.78 23.86
N ALA A 7 0.88 33.87 24.84
CA ALA A 7 1.50 34.11 26.14
C ALA A 7 3.04 34.04 26.13
N LEU A 8 3.66 33.58 25.02
CA LEU A 8 5.10 33.30 24.96
C LEU A 8 5.90 34.07 23.88
N ALA A 9 5.31 35.00 23.13
CA ALA A 9 6.00 35.61 21.98
C ALA A 9 6.23 37.12 22.10
N PRO A 10 7.44 37.58 22.46
CA PRO A 10 7.98 38.81 21.91
C PRO A 10 8.97 38.41 20.81
N LEU A 11 8.52 38.37 19.55
CA LEU A 11 9.31 38.64 18.32
C LEU A 11 8.43 38.36 17.08
N PRO A 12 8.54 39.17 16.01
CA PRO A 12 7.66 39.10 14.86
C PRO A 12 7.89 37.79 14.07
N LYS A 13 6.86 36.94 14.02
CA LYS A 13 6.78 35.84 13.05
C LYS A 13 6.58 36.45 11.68
N HIS A 14 7.65 36.62 10.90
CA HIS A 14 7.51 36.75 9.46
C HIS A 14 6.91 35.43 8.96
N SER A 15 5.67 35.48 8.47
CA SER A 15 4.98 34.35 7.83
C SER A 15 5.58 34.10 6.45
N SER A 16 6.80 33.55 6.43
CA SER A 16 7.27 32.78 5.28
C SER A 16 6.48 31.46 5.24
N PRO A 17 6.13 30.93 4.06
CA PRO A 17 5.57 29.58 3.98
C PRO A 17 6.53 28.62 4.71
N SER A 18 5.99 27.87 5.68
CA SER A 18 6.78 26.95 6.49
C SER A 18 7.35 25.88 5.58
N ALA A 19 8.67 25.76 5.54
CA ALA A 19 9.32 24.65 4.86
C ALA A 19 8.78 23.34 5.47
N ARG A 20 8.34 22.41 4.62
CA ARG A 20 7.86 21.09 5.02
C ARG A 20 8.74 20.01 4.40
N ASP A 21 8.92 18.93 5.15
CA ASP A 21 9.55 17.71 4.66
C ASP A 21 8.47 16.77 4.13
N VAL A 22 8.62 16.36 2.87
CA VAL A 22 7.75 15.37 2.24
C VAL A 22 8.60 14.15 1.93
N GLU A 23 8.20 13.01 2.49
CA GLU A 23 8.84 11.75 2.18
C GLU A 23 8.31 11.18 0.87
N ILE A 24 9.22 10.86 -0.04
CA ILE A 24 8.88 10.48 -1.42
C ILE A 24 8.82 8.98 -1.59
N LEU A 25 9.80 8.26 -1.05
CA LEU A 25 9.88 6.81 -1.16
C LEU A 25 10.81 6.21 -0.10
N ARG A 26 10.65 4.90 0.09
CA ARG A 26 11.52 4.06 0.90
C ARG A 26 11.97 2.85 0.10
N VAL A 27 13.19 2.37 0.36
CA VAL A 27 13.67 1.07 -0.09
C VAL A 27 14.23 0.35 1.12
N SER A 28 13.92 -0.94 1.26
CA SER A 28 14.45 -1.80 2.31
C SER A 28 14.72 -3.17 1.70
N ALA A 29 15.95 -3.65 1.81
CA ALA A 29 16.40 -4.90 1.22
C ALA A 29 17.53 -5.52 2.05
N GLN A 30 17.83 -6.79 1.80
CA GLN A 30 19.03 -7.47 2.28
C GLN A 30 20.07 -7.55 1.16
N LEU A 31 21.35 -7.60 1.53
CA LEU A 31 22.43 -7.81 0.57
C LEU A 31 22.50 -9.28 0.16
N ASP A 32 22.66 -9.57 -1.13
CA ASP A 32 22.65 -10.93 -1.70
C ASP A 32 23.97 -11.69 -1.47
N GLY A 33 25.10 -10.97 -1.38
CA GLY A 33 26.42 -11.60 -1.33
C GLY A 33 26.63 -12.55 -0.14
N LYS A 34 27.45 -13.59 -0.38
CA LYS A 34 27.76 -14.66 0.58
C LYS A 34 28.70 -14.21 1.70
N ASP A 35 29.60 -13.28 1.39
CA ASP A 35 30.45 -12.62 2.37
C ASP A 35 29.77 -11.32 2.80
N PHE A 36 29.22 -11.33 4.02
CA PHE A 36 28.43 -10.22 4.55
C PHE A 36 29.26 -8.95 4.79
N ALA A 37 30.52 -9.08 5.18
CA ALA A 37 31.39 -7.93 5.39
C ALA A 37 31.74 -7.28 4.06
N LEU A 38 32.22 -8.07 3.08
CA LEU A 38 32.52 -7.56 1.74
C LEU A 38 31.30 -6.96 1.05
N SER A 39 30.12 -7.56 1.22
CA SER A 39 28.87 -7.04 0.64
C SER A 39 28.46 -5.71 1.28
N SER A 40 28.62 -5.56 2.60
CA SER A 40 28.33 -4.31 3.31
C SER A 40 29.27 -3.20 2.85
N ASP A 41 30.57 -3.51 2.71
CA ASP A 41 31.56 -2.54 2.24
C ASP A 41 31.30 -2.14 0.78
N ALA A 42 31.00 -3.09 -0.11
CA ALA A 42 30.62 -2.78 -1.48
C ALA A 42 29.40 -1.84 -1.56
N ALA A 43 28.37 -2.08 -0.74
CA ALA A 43 27.19 -1.22 -0.67
C ALA A 43 27.54 0.19 -0.14
N ARG A 44 28.37 0.31 0.90
CA ARG A 44 28.84 1.61 1.42
C ARG A 44 29.62 2.37 0.35
N GLN A 45 30.51 1.69 -0.39
CA GLN A 45 31.28 2.28 -1.48
C GLN A 45 30.40 2.74 -2.64
N ALA A 46 29.35 2.00 -2.99
CA ALA A 46 28.35 2.41 -3.97
C ALA A 46 27.61 3.69 -3.53
N ALA A 47 27.18 3.76 -2.27
CA ALA A 47 26.55 4.94 -1.69
C ALA A 47 27.48 6.18 -1.75
N LEU A 48 28.75 6.02 -1.38
CA LEU A 48 29.76 7.09 -1.40
C LEU A 48 30.11 7.54 -2.82
N THR A 49 30.23 6.60 -3.75
CA THR A 49 30.49 6.90 -5.17
C THR A 49 29.37 7.72 -5.78
N TRP A 50 28.13 7.44 -5.41
CA TRP A 50 26.99 8.27 -5.77
C TRP A 50 27.01 9.63 -5.07
N ALA A 51 27.22 9.67 -3.75
CA ALA A 51 27.22 10.91 -2.96
C ALA A 51 28.30 11.89 -3.43
N LYS A 52 29.49 11.38 -3.80
CA LYS A 52 30.59 12.17 -4.38
C LYS A 52 30.15 13.02 -5.58
N LYS A 53 29.24 12.50 -6.42
CA LYS A 53 28.76 13.22 -7.63
C LYS A 53 27.82 14.39 -7.29
N ARG A 54 27.30 14.43 -6.06
CA ARG A 54 26.36 15.45 -5.55
C ARG A 54 27.01 16.36 -4.53
N ALA A 55 28.09 15.91 -3.90
CA ALA A 55 28.89 16.70 -2.99
C ALA A 55 29.46 17.94 -3.70
N GLY A 56 29.44 19.09 -3.01
CA GLY A 56 30.00 20.34 -3.55
C GLY A 56 31.53 20.35 -3.64
N ARG A 57 32.21 19.39 -3.02
CA ARG A 57 33.67 19.19 -3.04
C ARG A 57 34.02 17.72 -2.86
N ALA A 58 35.30 17.38 -2.94
CA ALA A 58 35.77 16.00 -2.70
C ALA A 58 35.39 15.52 -1.30
N LEU A 59 34.90 14.27 -1.21
CA LEU A 59 34.66 13.61 0.06
C LEU A 59 36.01 13.40 0.80
N PRO A 60 36.04 13.58 2.13
CA PRO A 60 37.25 13.41 2.92
C PRO A 60 37.68 11.93 2.99
N LYS A 61 38.90 11.67 3.47
CA LYS A 61 39.45 10.29 3.50
C LYS A 61 38.60 9.38 4.40
N GLU A 62 38.16 9.92 5.53
CA GLU A 62 37.29 9.29 6.52
C GLU A 62 36.01 8.74 5.88
N ALA A 63 35.47 9.42 4.86
CA ALA A 63 34.32 8.94 4.12
C ALA A 63 34.63 7.63 3.39
N TRP A 64 35.77 7.53 2.69
CA TRP A 64 36.18 6.34 1.94
C TRP A 64 36.61 5.18 2.84
N ASP A 65 37.07 5.49 4.05
CA ASP A 65 37.31 4.53 5.12
C ASP A 65 36.00 4.10 5.85
N CYS A 66 34.84 4.59 5.38
CA CYS A 66 33.51 4.37 5.94
C CYS A 66 33.42 4.74 7.44
N GLN A 67 34.08 5.82 7.84
CA GLN A 67 34.03 6.37 9.19
C GLN A 67 33.10 7.59 9.27
N ASP A 68 32.96 8.13 10.49
CA ASP A 68 32.21 9.35 10.74
C ASP A 68 32.82 10.52 9.97
N PHE A 69 31.99 11.29 9.27
CA PHE A 69 32.42 12.54 8.64
C PHE A 69 31.27 13.52 8.49
N GLU A 70 31.62 14.80 8.37
CA GLU A 70 30.67 15.86 8.05
C GLU A 70 31.25 16.79 6.98
N LEU A 71 30.47 16.98 5.93
CA LEU A 71 30.81 17.78 4.77
C LEU A 71 29.69 18.81 4.52
N LEU A 72 29.89 20.03 4.97
CA LEU A 72 28.95 21.13 4.75
C LEU A 72 29.45 22.01 3.60
N THR A 73 28.71 22.12 2.50
CA THR A 73 29.13 22.91 1.33
C THR A 73 27.94 23.59 0.65
N GLY A 74 27.57 24.78 1.12
CA GLY A 74 26.66 25.68 0.41
C GLY A 74 25.32 25.05 0.00
N GLY A 75 24.69 24.27 0.89
CA GLY A 75 23.44 23.55 0.62
C GLY A 75 23.62 22.15 0.01
N ARG A 76 24.86 21.75 -0.31
CA ARG A 76 25.23 20.37 -0.66
C ARG A 76 25.94 19.72 0.52
N ASN A 77 25.18 19.08 1.38
CA ASN A 77 25.71 18.51 2.62
C ASN A 77 25.86 17.00 2.48
N SER A 78 26.87 16.43 3.11
CA SER A 78 27.01 14.98 3.23
C SER A 78 27.59 14.63 4.58
N SER A 79 26.89 13.81 5.34
CA SER A 79 27.33 13.39 6.67
C SER A 79 27.13 11.90 6.81
N ALA A 80 28.11 11.22 7.41
CA ALA A 80 27.96 9.81 7.75
C ALA A 80 28.37 9.55 9.19
N VAL A 81 27.79 8.49 9.76
CA VAL A 81 28.11 7.96 11.08
C VAL A 81 28.22 6.44 11.01
N ARG A 82 29.10 5.86 11.81
CA ARG A 82 29.24 4.42 11.97
C ARG A 82 29.09 4.01 13.44
N ILE A 83 28.45 2.88 13.64
CA ILE A 83 28.40 2.16 14.90
C ILE A 83 29.03 0.80 14.61
N SER A 84 30.18 0.52 15.19
CA SER A 84 30.89 -0.74 15.00
C SER A 84 31.33 -1.27 16.36
N ASN A 85 30.79 -2.42 16.75
CA ASN A 85 31.11 -3.10 18.01
C ASN A 85 31.08 -4.64 17.82
N GLU A 86 31.22 -5.40 18.89
CA GLU A 86 31.29 -6.88 18.85
C GLU A 86 30.01 -7.57 18.37
N THR A 87 28.89 -6.85 18.29
CA THR A 87 27.56 -7.40 17.94
C THR A 87 26.97 -6.83 16.65
N LEU A 88 27.40 -5.64 16.23
CA LEU A 88 26.71 -4.83 15.22
C LEU A 88 27.70 -3.98 14.43
N ASP A 89 27.48 -3.88 13.12
CA ASP A 89 28.15 -2.90 12.27
C ASP A 89 27.11 -2.18 11.41
N LEU A 90 26.78 -0.93 11.77
CA LEU A 90 25.86 -0.06 11.06
C LEU A 90 26.57 1.19 10.57
N TRP A 91 26.33 1.55 9.31
CA TRP A 91 26.80 2.79 8.71
C TRP A 91 25.61 3.54 8.12
N ALA A 92 25.46 4.81 8.46
CA ALA A 92 24.40 5.67 7.95
C ALA A 92 24.99 6.90 7.26
N LEU A 93 24.46 7.26 6.10
CA LEU A 93 24.81 8.42 5.30
C LEU A 93 23.56 9.26 5.07
N ARG A 94 23.66 10.57 5.22
CA ARG A 94 22.71 11.55 4.72
C ARG A 94 23.41 12.45 3.70
N ALA A 95 22.87 12.51 2.50
CA ALA A 95 23.33 13.40 1.44
C ALA A 95 22.19 14.35 1.04
N GLU A 96 22.48 15.64 1.06
CA GLU A 96 21.56 16.71 0.71
C GLU A 96 22.07 17.44 -0.53
N ASP A 97 21.18 17.70 -1.50
CA ASP A 97 21.50 18.53 -2.65
C ASP A 97 20.30 19.37 -3.11
N PRO A 98 20.51 20.62 -3.55
CA PRO A 98 19.44 21.45 -4.07
C PRO A 98 18.83 20.85 -5.35
N ASP A 99 17.52 21.00 -5.52
CA ASP A 99 16.85 20.64 -6.77
C ASP A 99 17.44 21.44 -7.94
N LYS A 100 17.58 20.77 -9.09
CA LYS A 100 18.20 21.36 -10.28
C LYS A 100 17.31 22.39 -10.98
N ASN A 101 15.99 22.27 -10.80
CA ASN A 101 14.97 22.98 -11.54
C ASN A 101 14.12 23.88 -10.64
N VAL A 102 14.03 23.60 -9.34
CA VAL A 102 13.15 24.33 -8.41
C VAL A 102 13.96 24.96 -7.28
N ALA A 103 14.04 26.29 -7.29
CA ALA A 103 14.76 27.05 -6.27
C ALA A 103 14.10 26.85 -4.89
N GLY A 104 14.93 26.71 -3.85
CA GLY A 104 14.48 26.51 -2.46
C GLY A 104 14.07 25.08 -2.12
N ARG A 105 13.93 24.19 -3.10
CA ARG A 105 13.72 22.76 -2.86
C ARG A 105 15.04 22.04 -2.63
N VAL A 106 15.12 21.23 -1.57
CA VAL A 106 16.32 20.45 -1.22
C VAL A 106 15.97 18.98 -1.11
N TRP A 107 16.71 18.13 -1.81
CA TRP A 107 16.58 16.68 -1.73
C TRP A 107 17.49 16.14 -0.64
N SER A 108 16.97 15.30 0.23
CA SER A 108 17.74 14.54 1.23
C SER A 108 17.60 13.06 0.95
N THR A 109 18.72 12.37 0.73
CA THR A 109 18.78 10.92 0.64
C THR A 109 19.48 10.36 1.85
N GLU A 110 18.80 9.53 2.62
CA GLU A 110 19.37 8.82 3.77
C GLU A 110 19.55 7.35 3.40
N ILE A 111 20.73 6.80 3.67
CA ILE A 111 21.11 5.42 3.37
C ILE A 111 21.68 4.80 4.62
N VAL A 112 21.20 3.63 5.00
CA VAL A 112 21.73 2.86 6.13
C VAL A 112 22.12 1.48 5.62
N VAL A 113 23.34 1.05 5.93
CA VAL A 113 23.92 -0.24 5.53
C VAL A 113 24.48 -0.95 6.75
N GLY A 114 24.05 -2.18 6.97
CA GLY A 114 24.62 -3.05 8.00
C GLY A 114 23.57 -3.83 8.79
N GLY A 115 23.96 -4.28 9.98
CA GLY A 115 23.13 -5.10 10.86
C GLY A 115 23.99 -5.92 11.82
N ASP A 116 23.37 -6.91 12.46
CA ASP A 116 24.06 -7.79 13.41
C ASP A 116 25.21 -8.54 12.73
N LEU A 117 26.34 -8.65 13.42
CA LEU A 117 27.49 -9.40 12.93
C LEU A 117 27.13 -10.89 12.79
N GLY A 118 27.46 -11.47 11.64
CA GLY A 118 27.13 -12.86 11.31
C GLY A 118 25.71 -13.07 10.76
N ALA A 119 24.85 -12.04 10.79
CA ALA A 119 23.56 -12.05 10.09
C ALA A 119 23.69 -11.42 8.71
N ARG A 120 22.73 -11.73 7.82
CA ARG A 120 22.68 -11.11 6.49
C ARG A 120 22.39 -9.61 6.65
N PRO A 121 23.25 -8.72 6.13
CA PRO A 121 23.15 -7.29 6.35
C PRO A 121 22.01 -6.67 5.52
N PHE A 122 21.47 -5.57 6.04
CA PHE A 122 20.38 -4.83 5.42
C PHE A 122 20.89 -3.55 4.76
N VAL A 123 20.15 -3.10 3.75
CA VAL A 123 20.23 -1.76 3.19
C VAL A 123 18.85 -1.14 3.29
N SER A 124 18.78 0.06 3.83
CA SER A 124 17.60 0.91 3.74
C SER A 124 17.93 2.25 3.11
N LEU A 125 17.03 2.77 2.29
CA LEU A 125 17.13 4.10 1.72
C LEU A 125 15.82 4.87 1.95
N ARG A 126 15.94 6.14 2.30
CA ARG A 126 14.86 7.11 2.39
C ARG A 126 15.15 8.27 1.44
N LEU A 127 14.15 8.69 0.66
CA LEU A 127 14.23 9.91 -0.14
C LEU A 127 13.21 10.91 0.37
N ILE A 128 13.70 12.07 0.76
CA ILE A 128 12.92 13.16 1.34
C ILE A 128 13.16 14.40 0.49
N VAL A 129 12.14 15.23 0.38
CA VAL A 129 12.28 16.58 -0.18
C VAL A 129 11.83 17.59 0.86
N ASN A 130 12.69 18.57 1.13
CA ASN A 130 12.33 19.78 1.85
C ASN A 130 11.88 20.83 0.83
N LEU A 131 10.69 21.39 1.03
CA LEU A 131 10.11 22.35 0.09
C LEU A 131 9.31 23.44 0.79
N THR A 132 9.22 24.61 0.15
CA THR A 132 8.41 25.76 0.58
C THR A 132 7.24 26.03 -0.37
N GLU A 133 7.16 25.30 -1.48
CA GLU A 133 6.11 25.44 -2.48
C GLU A 133 4.77 24.84 -2.01
N HIS A 134 3.68 25.50 -2.38
CA HIS A 134 2.34 25.02 -2.03
C HIS A 134 1.93 23.81 -2.87
N ASP A 135 2.11 23.91 -4.19
CA ASP A 135 1.80 22.85 -5.15
C ASP A 135 3.04 22.01 -5.42
N PHE A 136 3.02 20.78 -4.92
CA PHE A 136 4.12 19.83 -5.07
C PHE A 136 3.71 18.69 -6.01
N SER A 137 4.44 18.55 -7.11
CA SER A 137 4.27 17.43 -8.04
C SER A 137 5.63 16.95 -8.52
N ILE A 138 5.84 15.65 -8.40
CA ILE A 138 7.03 14.96 -8.89
C ILE A 138 6.63 13.65 -9.53
N GLU A 139 7.51 13.11 -10.35
CA GLU A 139 7.46 11.72 -10.76
C GLU A 139 8.51 10.95 -9.96
N PRO A 140 8.11 10.09 -8.99
CA PRO A 140 9.06 9.38 -8.15
C PRO A 140 10.03 8.53 -8.98
N HIS A 141 11.31 8.54 -8.61
CA HIS A 141 12.32 7.72 -9.23
C HIS A 141 13.30 7.27 -8.16
N VAL A 142 13.60 5.96 -8.12
CA VAL A 142 14.54 5.43 -7.15
C VAL A 142 15.93 6.09 -7.31
N PRO A 143 16.61 6.49 -6.23
CA PRO A 143 17.95 7.04 -6.31
C PRO A 143 18.96 6.06 -6.90
N GLY A 144 19.96 6.61 -7.60
CA GLY A 144 21.04 5.84 -8.24
C GLY A 144 21.82 4.84 -7.36
N PRO A 145 22.01 5.03 -6.04
CA PRO A 145 22.65 4.05 -5.17
C PRO A 145 21.93 2.71 -5.17
N VAL A 146 20.59 2.70 -5.21
CA VAL A 146 19.81 1.45 -5.22
C VAL A 146 20.11 0.67 -6.50
N LEU A 147 20.15 1.36 -7.65
CA LEU A 147 20.49 0.72 -8.92
C LEU A 147 21.90 0.14 -8.90
N GLN A 148 22.87 0.87 -8.35
CA GLN A 148 24.25 0.40 -8.19
C GLN A 148 24.30 -0.84 -7.29
N MET A 149 23.60 -0.83 -6.17
CA MET A 149 23.56 -1.95 -5.21
C MET A 149 22.81 -3.18 -5.75
N ILE A 150 21.78 -2.99 -6.61
CA ILE A 150 21.09 -4.09 -7.29
C ILE A 150 22.04 -4.83 -8.25
N ASP A 151 22.87 -4.07 -8.97
CA ASP A 151 23.88 -4.59 -9.87
C ASP A 151 24.97 -5.33 -9.06
N GLU A 152 25.59 -4.64 -8.11
CA GLU A 152 26.61 -5.18 -7.22
C GLU A 152 26.56 -4.48 -5.84
N PRO A 153 26.44 -5.22 -4.72
CA PRO A 153 26.62 -6.67 -4.56
C PRO A 153 25.35 -7.51 -4.81
N GLY A 154 24.25 -6.89 -5.22
CA GLY A 154 22.94 -7.53 -5.33
C GLY A 154 22.07 -7.29 -4.10
N LEU A 155 20.77 -7.06 -4.33
CA LEU A 155 19.77 -6.87 -3.29
C LEU A 155 18.68 -7.93 -3.35
N ILE A 156 18.21 -8.39 -2.20
CA ILE A 156 17.09 -9.33 -2.03
C ILE A 156 15.98 -8.67 -1.21
N ARG A 157 14.72 -8.89 -1.58
CA ARG A 157 13.56 -8.53 -0.75
C ARG A 157 12.58 -9.70 -0.69
N GLY A 158 12.42 -10.27 0.51
CA GLY A 158 11.72 -11.54 0.70
C GLY A 158 12.57 -12.69 0.17
N SER A 159 11.97 -13.58 -0.61
CA SER A 159 12.65 -14.72 -1.24
C SER A 159 13.29 -14.42 -2.61
N ARG A 160 13.13 -13.20 -3.14
CA ARG A 160 13.50 -12.88 -4.54
C ARG A 160 14.52 -11.74 -4.62
N ARG A 161 15.51 -11.90 -5.51
CA ARG A 161 16.43 -10.83 -5.91
C ARG A 161 15.67 -9.66 -6.54
N LEU A 162 16.15 -8.45 -6.30
CA LEU A 162 15.68 -7.24 -6.95
C LEU A 162 16.37 -7.07 -8.30
N SER A 163 15.65 -6.46 -9.25
CA SER A 163 16.13 -6.17 -10.60
C SER A 163 15.69 -4.75 -10.97
N PHE A 164 16.49 -4.08 -11.79
CA PHE A 164 16.10 -2.84 -12.46
C PHE A 164 15.62 -3.05 -13.90
N ALA A 165 15.61 -4.31 -14.37
CA ALA A 165 15.09 -4.74 -15.67
C ALA A 165 13.81 -5.57 -15.48
N PRO A 166 12.85 -5.50 -16.41
CA PRO A 166 11.62 -6.29 -16.36
C PRO A 166 11.93 -7.78 -16.52
N VAL A 167 11.20 -8.62 -15.80
CA VAL A 167 11.31 -10.08 -15.91
C VAL A 167 10.40 -10.56 -17.02
N ILE A 168 10.96 -11.18 -18.06
CA ILE A 168 10.18 -11.78 -19.15
C ILE A 168 9.82 -13.22 -18.76
N ILE A 169 8.53 -13.53 -18.73
CA ILE A 169 8.03 -14.89 -18.47
C ILE A 169 8.36 -15.78 -19.68
N GLY A 170 9.14 -16.84 -19.45
CA GLY A 170 9.64 -17.73 -20.49
C GLY A 170 8.74 -18.94 -20.76
N GLY A 171 7.92 -19.34 -19.78
CA GLY A 171 7.03 -20.50 -19.93
C GLY A 171 5.95 -20.63 -18.87
N GLU A 172 5.25 -21.77 -18.88
CA GLU A 172 4.12 -22.03 -17.98
C GLU A 172 4.56 -22.10 -16.51
N ASN A 173 5.70 -22.73 -16.22
CA ASN A 173 6.23 -22.81 -14.85
C ASN A 173 6.50 -21.41 -14.26
N ASP A 174 7.02 -20.50 -15.07
CA ASP A 174 7.33 -19.12 -14.63
C ASP A 174 6.05 -18.33 -14.32
N VAL A 175 4.97 -18.54 -15.07
CA VAL A 175 3.70 -17.85 -14.78
C VAL A 175 2.97 -18.47 -13.60
N HIS A 176 3.09 -19.78 -13.36
CA HIS A 176 2.62 -20.40 -12.13
C HIS A 176 3.36 -19.87 -10.90
N ASP A 177 4.69 -19.76 -10.99
CA ASP A 177 5.54 -19.13 -9.95
C ASP A 177 5.18 -17.65 -9.72
N LEU A 178 4.91 -16.89 -10.78
CA LEU A 178 4.40 -15.52 -10.68
C LEU A 178 3.06 -15.50 -9.95
N CYS A 179 2.12 -16.38 -10.31
CA CYS A 179 0.81 -16.43 -9.68
C CYS A 179 0.88 -16.79 -8.19
N ASP A 180 1.72 -17.77 -7.82
CA ASP A 180 1.97 -18.11 -6.42
C ASP A 180 2.54 -16.92 -5.67
N TYR A 181 3.46 -16.18 -6.32
CA TYR A 181 4.04 -14.98 -5.74
C TYR A 181 3.05 -13.81 -5.62
N LEU A 182 2.07 -13.69 -6.52
CA LEU A 182 1.03 -12.68 -6.43
C LEU A 182 0.19 -12.86 -5.16
N GLU A 183 -0.13 -14.11 -4.80
CA GLU A 183 -0.92 -14.50 -3.63
C GLU A 183 -0.10 -14.64 -2.33
N ASP A 184 1.22 -14.47 -2.37
CA ASP A 184 2.08 -14.56 -1.18
C ASP A 184 1.71 -13.48 -0.14
N PRO A 185 1.20 -13.85 1.05
CA PRO A 185 0.84 -12.88 2.08
C PRO A 185 2.06 -12.14 2.66
N GLY A 186 3.26 -12.69 2.50
CA GLY A 186 4.52 -12.04 2.86
C GLY A 186 5.02 -11.02 1.83
N ARG A 187 4.37 -10.92 0.66
CA ARG A 187 4.76 -9.97 -0.39
C ARG A 187 4.51 -8.53 0.04
N LYS A 188 5.60 -7.75 0.05
CA LYS A 188 5.58 -6.31 0.37
C LYS A 188 5.71 -5.37 -0.82
N LEU A 189 6.13 -5.90 -1.97
CA LEU A 189 6.27 -5.09 -3.18
C LEU A 189 5.06 -5.30 -4.10
N PRO A 190 4.46 -4.24 -4.66
CA PRO A 190 3.53 -4.36 -5.76
C PRO A 190 4.21 -5.03 -6.95
N VAL A 191 3.40 -5.74 -7.73
CA VAL A 191 3.83 -6.41 -8.96
C VAL A 191 3.08 -5.79 -10.12
N PHE A 192 3.82 -5.26 -11.08
CA PHE A 192 3.28 -4.70 -12.32
C PHE A 192 3.44 -5.74 -13.42
N VAL A 193 2.33 -6.21 -13.96
CA VAL A 193 2.31 -7.21 -15.02
C VAL A 193 1.89 -6.53 -16.31
N CYS A 194 2.78 -6.55 -17.29
CA CYS A 194 2.59 -5.99 -18.62
C CYS A 194 2.33 -7.14 -19.60
N ALA A 195 1.10 -7.29 -20.07
CA ALA A 195 0.78 -8.29 -21.07
C ALA A 195 1.30 -7.85 -22.44
N MET A 196 1.86 -8.79 -23.20
CA MET A 196 2.24 -8.54 -24.59
C MET A 196 1.03 -8.75 -25.51
N PRO A 197 0.81 -7.88 -26.51
CA PRO A 197 -0.38 -7.93 -27.36
C PRO A 197 -0.41 -9.12 -28.35
N SER A 198 0.74 -9.67 -28.76
CA SER A 198 0.82 -10.85 -29.63
C SER A 198 2.13 -11.62 -29.38
N ALA A 199 2.15 -12.91 -29.75
CA ALA A 199 3.31 -13.79 -29.61
C ALA A 199 4.46 -13.44 -30.58
N ASP A 200 4.15 -12.84 -31.73
CA ASP A 200 5.12 -12.75 -32.83
C ASP A 200 5.84 -11.40 -32.90
N TYR A 201 5.15 -10.28 -32.73
CA TYR A 201 5.76 -8.95 -32.87
C TYR A 201 4.95 -7.89 -32.12
N GLY A 202 5.41 -7.52 -30.93
CA GLY A 202 4.85 -6.40 -30.18
C GLY A 202 5.40 -6.41 -28.77
N GLY A 203 6.36 -5.52 -28.50
CA GLY A 203 6.72 -5.19 -27.13
C GLY A 203 5.49 -4.75 -26.33
N VAL A 204 5.66 -4.61 -25.03
CA VAL A 204 4.58 -4.07 -24.19
C VAL A 204 4.23 -2.63 -24.61
N ASN A 205 2.98 -2.22 -24.39
CA ASN A 205 2.49 -0.89 -24.79
C ASN A 205 3.05 0.29 -23.95
N ILE A 206 3.99 0.02 -23.06
CA ILE A 206 4.63 1.01 -22.19
C ILE A 206 6.15 0.81 -22.20
N ASP A 207 6.90 1.80 -21.74
CA ASP A 207 8.33 1.64 -21.47
C ASP A 207 8.53 0.84 -20.17
N SER A 208 8.53 -0.50 -20.28
CA SER A 208 8.73 -1.39 -19.13
C SER A 208 10.14 -1.31 -18.56
N GLU A 209 11.13 -0.94 -19.36
CA GLU A 209 12.52 -0.77 -18.91
C GLU A 209 12.64 0.47 -18.01
N LEU A 210 12.09 1.60 -18.45
CA LEU A 210 12.01 2.80 -17.62
C LEU A 210 11.19 2.53 -16.35
N LEU A 211 10.07 1.83 -16.45
CA LEU A 211 9.25 1.49 -15.29
C LEU A 211 10.03 0.62 -14.29
N ALA A 212 10.66 -0.47 -14.74
CA ALA A 212 11.44 -1.37 -13.90
C ALA A 212 12.61 -0.63 -13.23
N LYS A 213 13.32 0.20 -13.99
CA LYS A 213 14.44 0.98 -13.49
C LYS A 213 14.02 2.05 -12.49
N SER A 214 12.96 2.81 -12.78
CA SER A 214 12.48 3.89 -11.91
C SER A 214 11.85 3.39 -10.61
N THR A 215 11.33 2.15 -10.62
CA THR A 215 10.66 1.52 -9.46
C THR A 215 11.49 0.41 -8.81
N ALA A 216 12.77 0.27 -9.18
CA ALA A 216 13.64 -0.78 -8.66
C ALA A 216 13.73 -0.72 -7.12
N GLY A 217 13.44 -1.83 -6.45
CA GLY A 217 13.36 -1.91 -4.99
C GLY A 217 12.05 -1.44 -4.36
N MET A 218 11.14 -0.85 -5.15
CA MET A 218 9.79 -0.47 -4.73
C MET A 218 8.69 -1.30 -5.41
N ALA A 219 8.95 -1.88 -6.57
CA ALA A 219 8.03 -2.76 -7.29
C ALA A 219 8.80 -3.85 -8.06
N ARG A 220 8.07 -4.85 -8.57
CA ARG A 220 8.59 -5.82 -9.55
C ARG A 220 7.80 -5.71 -10.84
N VAL A 221 8.49 -5.66 -11.98
CA VAL A 221 7.86 -5.55 -13.30
C VAL A 221 8.05 -6.87 -14.04
N TYR A 222 6.95 -7.45 -14.53
CA TYR A 222 6.93 -8.65 -15.32
C TYR A 222 6.31 -8.38 -16.68
N CYS A 223 6.90 -8.91 -17.74
CA CYS A 223 6.34 -8.91 -19.08
C CYS A 223 5.87 -10.33 -19.41
N VAL A 224 4.58 -10.49 -19.71
CA VAL A 224 3.92 -11.79 -19.88
C VAL A 224 3.44 -11.93 -21.32
N PRO A 225 3.91 -12.95 -22.06
CA PRO A 225 3.41 -13.19 -23.41
C PRO A 225 1.93 -13.62 -23.39
N ALA A 226 1.23 -13.39 -24.51
CA ALA A 226 -0.22 -13.59 -24.59
C ALA A 226 -0.68 -15.02 -24.24
N ALA A 227 0.13 -16.03 -24.57
CA ALA A 227 -0.18 -17.43 -24.25
C ALA A 227 -0.20 -17.67 -22.73
N GLN A 228 0.74 -17.10 -21.98
CA GLN A 228 0.86 -17.27 -20.53
C GLN A 228 -0.15 -16.39 -19.75
N ALA A 229 -0.61 -15.28 -20.33
CA ALA A 229 -1.65 -14.44 -19.73
C ALA A 229 -2.99 -15.19 -19.52
N TRP A 230 -3.26 -16.23 -20.32
CA TRP A 230 -4.42 -17.11 -20.12
C TRP A 230 -4.37 -17.89 -18.81
N ILE A 231 -3.19 -18.32 -18.35
CA ILE A 231 -3.02 -19.04 -17.09
C ILE A 231 -3.39 -18.14 -15.89
N ILE A 232 -3.05 -16.85 -15.95
CA ILE A 232 -3.47 -15.86 -14.96
C ILE A 232 -5.01 -15.73 -14.96
N SER A 233 -5.62 -15.73 -16.14
CA SER A 233 -7.08 -15.64 -16.30
C SER A 233 -7.80 -16.87 -15.77
N GLU A 234 -7.26 -18.06 -15.99
CA GLU A 234 -7.79 -19.32 -15.48
C GLU A 234 -7.72 -19.37 -13.94
N ARG A 235 -6.61 -18.89 -13.38
CA ARG A 235 -6.40 -18.93 -11.92
C ARG A 235 -7.21 -17.88 -11.15
N PHE A 236 -7.28 -16.65 -11.64
CA PHE A 236 -7.87 -15.52 -10.89
C PHE A 236 -9.19 -15.02 -11.47
N GLY A 237 -9.66 -15.58 -12.58
CA GLY A 237 -10.85 -15.13 -13.28
C GLY A 237 -10.62 -13.86 -14.11
N LYS A 238 -11.62 -13.52 -14.92
CA LYS A 238 -11.52 -12.45 -15.94
C LYS A 238 -11.29 -11.06 -15.34
N PHE A 239 -11.89 -10.79 -14.18
CA PHE A 239 -11.84 -9.46 -13.57
C PHE A 239 -10.50 -9.11 -12.93
N LEU A 240 -9.72 -10.10 -12.50
CA LEU A 240 -8.40 -9.91 -11.89
C LEU A 240 -7.24 -10.21 -12.84
N SER A 241 -7.53 -10.60 -14.08
CA SER A 241 -6.52 -10.89 -15.10
C SER A 241 -6.01 -9.64 -15.83
N VAL A 242 -4.95 -9.82 -16.60
CA VAL A 242 -4.35 -8.86 -17.53
C VAL A 242 -4.19 -9.51 -18.91
N PHE A 243 -4.55 -8.78 -19.97
CA PHE A 243 -4.67 -9.34 -21.30
C PHE A 243 -4.48 -8.28 -22.39
N ASN A 244 -4.29 -8.73 -23.63
CA ASN A 244 -4.33 -7.92 -24.86
C ASN A 244 -3.54 -6.60 -24.78
N GLY A 245 -2.27 -6.67 -24.38
CA GLY A 245 -1.43 -5.46 -24.28
C GLY A 245 -1.70 -4.56 -23.07
N GLY A 246 -2.59 -4.97 -22.16
CA GLY A 246 -2.88 -4.23 -20.93
C GLY A 246 -1.77 -4.34 -19.89
N VAL A 247 -1.82 -3.44 -18.90
CA VAL A 247 -0.92 -3.45 -17.74
C VAL A 247 -1.76 -3.52 -16.47
N ARG A 248 -1.46 -4.43 -15.55
CA ARG A 248 -2.16 -4.51 -14.25
C ARG A 248 -1.19 -4.33 -13.09
N ALA A 249 -1.61 -3.54 -12.11
CA ALA A 249 -0.91 -3.38 -10.85
C ALA A 249 -1.52 -4.29 -9.78
N TYR A 250 -0.80 -5.34 -9.37
CA TYR A 250 -1.18 -6.21 -8.26
C TYR A 250 -0.56 -5.72 -6.96
N MET A 251 -1.36 -5.05 -6.14
CA MET A 251 -0.95 -4.53 -4.83
C MET A 251 -0.65 -5.65 -3.82
N PRO A 252 0.17 -5.39 -2.78
CA PRO A 252 0.39 -6.31 -1.65
C PRO A 252 -0.92 -6.79 -1.01
N GLY A 253 -0.93 -8.04 -0.54
CA GLY A 253 -2.11 -8.69 0.04
C GLY A 253 -3.15 -9.14 -0.98
N PHE A 254 -2.80 -9.20 -2.27
CA PHE A 254 -3.67 -9.69 -3.34
C PHE A 254 -4.16 -11.12 -3.07
N SER A 255 -5.44 -11.33 -3.31
CA SER A 255 -6.04 -12.64 -3.45
C SER A 255 -6.91 -12.70 -4.71
N GLY A 256 -7.13 -13.87 -5.29
CA GLY A 256 -8.04 -14.01 -6.43
C GLY A 256 -9.50 -13.60 -6.14
N GLY A 257 -9.85 -13.23 -4.91
CA GLY A 257 -11.20 -12.82 -4.50
C GLY A 257 -11.29 -11.35 -4.10
N ASP A 258 -10.20 -10.60 -4.31
CA ASP A 258 -10.14 -9.19 -3.99
C ASP A 258 -10.91 -8.34 -5.01
N ASP A 259 -11.23 -7.12 -4.59
CA ASP A 259 -11.80 -6.09 -5.46
C ASP A 259 -10.83 -5.78 -6.64
N PRO A 260 -11.25 -6.00 -7.89
CA PRO A 260 -10.44 -5.69 -9.07
C PRO A 260 -9.93 -4.25 -9.17
N PHE A 261 -10.64 -3.28 -8.60
CA PHE A 261 -10.25 -1.87 -8.66
C PHE A 261 -9.09 -1.54 -7.72
N ARG A 262 -8.89 -2.32 -6.65
CA ARG A 262 -7.66 -2.25 -5.82
C ARG A 262 -6.43 -2.68 -6.61
N HIS A 263 -6.62 -3.52 -7.63
CA HIS A 263 -5.55 -4.05 -8.49
C HIS A 263 -5.67 -3.48 -9.90
N ARG A 264 -5.47 -2.15 -10.04
CA ARG A 264 -5.82 -1.38 -11.23
C ARG A 264 -5.33 -1.99 -12.54
N LEU A 265 -6.24 -2.12 -13.50
CA LEU A 265 -5.96 -2.47 -14.90
C LEU A 265 -5.92 -1.22 -15.77
N PHE A 266 -4.90 -1.12 -16.62
CA PHE A 266 -4.78 -0.16 -17.71
C PHE A 266 -4.99 -0.91 -19.03
N LEU A 267 -6.03 -0.56 -19.76
CA LEU A 267 -6.38 -1.22 -21.02
C LEU A 267 -5.49 -0.73 -22.16
N SER A 268 -5.17 -1.61 -23.11
CA SER A 268 -4.36 -1.26 -24.28
C SER A 268 -4.92 -0.07 -25.06
N SER A 269 -6.25 0.07 -25.15
CA SER A 269 -6.88 1.22 -25.81
C SER A 269 -6.45 2.54 -25.18
N ASN A 270 -6.43 2.62 -23.84
CA ASN A 270 -6.00 3.82 -23.12
C ASN A 270 -4.49 4.03 -23.18
N LEU A 271 -3.70 2.96 -23.26
CA LEU A 271 -2.24 3.06 -23.36
C LEU A 271 -1.81 3.58 -24.74
N GLN A 272 -2.56 3.26 -25.79
CA GLN A 272 -2.29 3.67 -27.17
C GLN A 272 -2.81 5.07 -27.51
N GLU A 273 -3.65 5.67 -26.65
CA GLU A 273 -3.99 7.09 -26.75
C GLU A 273 -2.73 7.96 -26.58
N THR A 274 -2.70 9.12 -27.23
CA THR A 274 -1.57 10.06 -27.15
C THR A 274 -1.26 10.41 -25.70
N GLY A 275 -0.06 10.06 -25.21
CA GLY A 275 0.36 10.31 -23.83
C GLY A 275 -0.11 9.27 -22.81
N GLY A 276 -0.88 8.26 -23.22
CA GLY A 276 -1.47 7.25 -22.34
C GLY A 276 -0.44 6.32 -21.71
N ALA A 277 0.54 5.87 -22.51
CA ALA A 277 1.65 5.05 -22.03
C ALA A 277 2.52 5.77 -20.98
N GLU A 278 2.89 7.02 -21.23
CA GLU A 278 3.66 7.84 -20.29
C GLU A 278 2.87 8.13 -19.01
N ALA A 279 1.57 8.41 -19.14
CA ALA A 279 0.69 8.59 -17.99
C ALA A 279 0.58 7.32 -17.14
N CYS A 280 0.48 6.15 -17.76
CA CYS A 280 0.50 4.86 -17.07
C CYS A 280 1.78 4.66 -16.27
N VAL A 281 2.95 4.87 -16.90
CA VAL A 281 4.26 4.75 -16.22
C VAL A 281 4.36 5.71 -15.04
N ARG A 282 3.94 6.98 -15.20
CA ARG A 282 3.90 7.96 -14.10
C ARG A 282 3.02 7.49 -12.94
N ILE A 283 1.82 7.02 -13.23
CA ILE A 283 0.88 6.53 -12.20
C ILE A 283 1.47 5.32 -11.46
N LEU A 284 2.04 4.35 -12.17
CA LEU A 284 2.66 3.17 -11.57
C LEU A 284 3.87 3.53 -10.69
N ARG A 285 4.67 4.51 -11.08
CA ARG A 285 5.77 5.06 -10.25
C ARG A 285 5.26 5.67 -8.96
N THR A 286 4.19 6.46 -9.02
CA THR A 286 3.53 7.03 -7.83
C THR A 286 2.95 5.92 -6.93
N MET A 287 2.31 4.90 -7.52
CA MET A 287 1.82 3.75 -6.75
C MET A 287 2.94 2.99 -6.05
N ALA A 288 4.06 2.73 -6.74
CA ALA A 288 5.21 2.06 -6.16
C ALA A 288 5.79 2.86 -4.98
N ALA A 289 5.96 4.17 -5.16
CA ALA A 289 6.46 5.06 -4.13
C ALA A 289 5.54 5.11 -2.90
N GLY A 290 4.23 5.32 -3.07
CA GLY A 290 3.28 5.31 -1.97
C GLY A 290 3.16 3.95 -1.26
N THR A 291 3.24 2.86 -2.02
CA THR A 291 3.26 1.50 -1.44
C THR A 291 4.53 1.26 -0.64
N SER A 292 5.67 1.79 -1.11
CA SER A 292 6.94 1.67 -0.38
C SER A 292 6.87 2.32 1.01
N ILE A 293 6.25 3.50 1.12
CA ILE A 293 6.10 4.21 2.40
C ILE A 293 5.18 3.45 3.36
N SER A 294 4.07 2.90 2.85
CA SER A 294 3.09 2.17 3.67
C SER A 294 3.56 0.77 4.10
N GLU A 295 4.27 0.05 3.23
CA GLU A 295 4.72 -1.33 3.50
C GLU A 295 6.10 -1.44 4.16
N THR A 296 6.86 -0.34 4.26
CA THR A 296 8.15 -0.32 4.97
C THR A 296 8.11 0.69 6.12
N ARG A 297 8.09 0.18 7.35
CA ARG A 297 7.90 1.00 8.55
C ARG A 297 9.18 1.69 8.96
N LEU A 298 9.13 3.01 9.13
CA LEU A 298 10.22 3.79 9.71
C LEU A 298 10.47 3.36 11.17
N GLY A 299 11.73 3.27 11.56
CA GLY A 299 12.18 2.77 12.87
C GLY A 299 12.15 1.24 13.01
N LYS A 300 11.65 0.51 12.00
CA LYS A 300 11.64 -0.97 11.99
C LYS A 300 12.33 -1.54 10.74
N ASP A 301 11.77 -1.28 9.57
CA ASP A 301 12.29 -1.78 8.28
C ASP A 301 13.30 -0.83 7.64
N VAL A 302 13.23 0.45 8.01
CA VAL A 302 14.07 1.56 7.55
C VAL A 302 14.47 2.39 8.77
N LEU A 303 15.74 2.73 8.88
CA LEU A 303 16.24 3.62 9.93
C LEU A 303 16.48 5.01 9.35
N ASP A 304 16.07 6.05 10.06
CA ASP A 304 16.44 7.43 9.72
C ASP A 304 17.87 7.74 10.19
N PHE A 305 18.53 8.66 9.48
CA PHE A 305 19.90 9.03 9.79
C PHE A 305 20.05 9.63 11.19
N ALA A 306 19.07 10.43 11.62
CA ALA A 306 19.14 11.14 12.89
C ALA A 306 19.15 10.16 14.08
N SER A 307 18.30 9.13 14.05
CA SER A 307 18.27 8.04 15.03
C SER A 307 19.62 7.33 15.12
N VAL A 308 20.22 6.94 13.99
CA VAL A 308 21.54 6.28 13.99
C VAL A 308 22.62 7.20 14.54
N ARG A 309 22.60 8.50 14.19
CA ARG A 309 23.55 9.50 14.71
C ARG A 309 23.44 9.65 16.24
N THR A 310 22.22 9.72 16.78
CA THR A 310 22.01 9.82 18.24
C THR A 310 22.51 8.57 18.95
N VAL A 311 22.20 7.38 18.43
CA VAL A 311 22.69 6.13 19.03
C VAL A 311 24.22 6.04 18.96
N SER A 312 24.84 6.40 17.83
CA SER A 312 26.30 6.45 17.70
C SER A 312 26.95 7.36 18.76
N ARG A 313 26.41 8.57 18.95
CA ARG A 313 26.88 9.53 19.99
C ARG A 313 26.71 8.97 21.40
N GLN A 314 25.59 8.28 21.67
CA GLN A 314 25.33 7.66 22.96
C GLN A 314 26.33 6.53 23.26
N VAL A 315 26.63 5.68 22.27
CA VAL A 315 27.63 4.60 22.40
C VAL A 315 29.00 5.20 22.70
N LYS A 316 29.43 6.21 21.92
CA LYS A 316 30.72 6.88 22.11
C LYS A 316 30.86 7.53 23.48
N ARG A 317 29.79 8.16 23.99
CA ARG A 317 29.75 8.73 25.34
C ARG A 317 29.92 7.65 26.42
N ASN A 318 29.22 6.53 26.29
CA ASN A 318 29.31 5.43 27.24
C ASN A 318 30.72 4.83 27.25
N GLU A 319 31.33 4.61 26.08
CA GLU A 319 32.71 4.12 25.98
C GLU A 319 33.73 5.06 26.65
N LEU A 320 33.60 6.38 26.46
CA LEU A 320 34.47 7.35 27.13
C LEU A 320 34.28 7.34 28.65
N THR A 321 33.04 7.17 29.11
CA THR A 321 32.70 7.08 30.54
C THR A 321 33.30 5.81 31.15
N ASP A 322 33.14 4.66 30.49
CA ASP A 322 33.65 3.35 30.94
C ASP A 322 35.18 3.32 30.99
N ARG A 323 35.85 4.06 30.10
CA ARG A 323 37.31 4.20 30.07
C ARG A 323 37.84 5.27 31.02
N ALA A 324 36.99 5.90 31.82
CA ALA A 324 37.34 7.02 32.70
C ALA A 324 38.13 8.12 31.96
N ALA A 325 37.70 8.46 30.74
CA ALA A 325 38.28 9.54 29.96
C ALA A 325 38.16 10.90 30.69
N PRO A 326 38.98 11.90 30.34
CA PRO A 326 38.89 13.23 30.93
C PRO A 326 37.47 13.81 30.85
N ASN A 327 37.04 14.49 31.91
CA ASN A 327 35.69 15.10 31.97
C ASN A 327 35.41 16.05 30.79
N GLU A 328 36.43 16.69 30.22
CA GLU A 328 36.33 17.57 29.05
C GLU A 328 35.85 16.81 27.80
N ASP A 329 36.39 15.61 27.55
CA ASP A 329 36.01 14.78 26.41
C ASP A 329 34.58 14.26 26.56
N VAL A 330 34.20 13.85 27.77
CA VAL A 330 32.83 13.40 28.09
C VAL A 330 31.84 14.56 27.94
N LEU A 331 32.18 15.75 28.44
CA LEU A 331 31.34 16.94 28.33
C LEU A 331 31.12 17.34 26.87
N LYS A 332 32.17 17.34 26.05
CA LYS A 332 32.07 17.66 24.62
C LYS A 332 31.10 16.73 23.89
N VAL A 333 31.20 15.42 24.08
CA VAL A 333 30.27 14.45 23.46
C VAL A 333 28.85 14.62 24.01
N ALA A 334 28.69 14.96 25.29
CA ALA A 334 27.39 15.24 25.88
C ALA A 334 26.73 16.49 25.27
N GLU A 335 27.48 17.57 25.05
CA GLU A 335 27.00 18.79 24.38
C GLU A 335 26.60 18.50 22.92
N GLU A 336 27.40 17.73 22.18
CA GLU A 336 27.07 17.28 20.82
C GLU A 336 25.81 16.41 20.78
N LEU A 337 25.60 15.57 21.80
CA LEU A 337 24.39 14.75 21.95
C LEU A 337 23.16 15.61 22.25
N VAL A 338 23.26 16.58 23.17
CA VAL A 338 22.18 17.53 23.48
C VAL A 338 21.77 18.28 22.22
N SER A 339 22.74 18.84 21.49
CA SER A 339 22.47 19.52 20.22
C SER A 339 21.83 18.59 19.17
N SER A 340 22.22 17.31 19.13
CA SER A 340 21.58 16.28 18.28
C SER A 340 20.09 16.13 18.58
N LEU A 341 19.77 16.02 19.88
CA LEU A 341 18.44 15.74 20.38
C LEU A 341 17.54 16.96 20.20
N GLU A 342 18.04 18.16 20.47
CA GLU A 342 17.33 19.41 20.20
C GLU A 342 16.98 19.54 18.71
N LYS A 343 17.94 19.27 17.81
CA LYS A 343 17.67 19.27 16.37
C LYS A 343 16.64 18.22 15.96
N GLN A 344 16.68 17.04 16.57
CA GLN A 344 15.69 15.98 16.32
C GLN A 344 14.29 16.37 16.77
N ILE A 345 14.17 17.05 17.91
CA ILE A 345 12.88 17.56 18.40
C ILE A 345 12.31 18.57 17.39
N ASP A 346 13.11 19.55 16.96
CA ASP A 346 12.69 20.55 15.95
C ASP A 346 12.31 19.90 14.60
N GLU A 347 13.07 18.91 14.14
CA GLU A 347 12.74 18.13 12.92
C GLU A 347 11.43 17.35 13.09
N LYS A 348 11.21 16.72 14.26
CA LYS A 348 9.98 15.95 14.55
C LYS A 348 8.76 16.84 14.72
N GLU A 349 8.89 18.01 15.32
CA GLU A 349 7.81 18.99 15.41
C GLU A 349 7.36 19.47 14.02
N LYS A 350 8.32 19.78 13.13
CA LYS A 350 8.02 20.11 11.72
C LYS A 350 7.35 18.96 10.96
N GLU A 351 7.78 17.72 11.21
CA GLU A 351 7.19 16.52 10.62
C GLU A 351 5.73 16.33 11.11
N ILE A 352 5.46 16.55 12.40
CA ILE A 352 4.11 16.51 12.98
C ILE A 352 3.21 17.58 12.34
N ASP A 353 3.67 18.83 12.27
CA ASP A 353 2.90 19.92 11.65
C ASP A 353 2.58 19.61 10.18
N GLY A 354 3.55 19.03 9.45
CA GLY A 354 3.37 18.55 8.09
C GLY A 354 2.30 17.44 7.98
N TYR A 355 2.35 16.44 8.86
CA TYR A 355 1.36 15.36 8.88
C TYR A 355 -0.04 15.85 9.22
N VAL A 356 -0.20 16.80 10.15
CA VAL A 356 -1.51 17.38 10.46
C VAL A 356 -2.11 18.03 9.22
N ALA A 357 -1.35 18.86 8.50
CA ALA A 357 -1.82 19.49 7.28
C ALA A 357 -2.16 18.47 6.17
N GLU A 358 -1.39 17.38 6.05
CA GLU A 358 -1.66 16.31 5.08
C GLU A 358 -2.92 15.50 5.42
N VAL A 359 -3.14 15.21 6.71
CA VAL A 359 -4.35 14.54 7.20
C VAL A 359 -5.57 15.39 6.90
N GLU A 360 -5.57 16.68 7.24
CA GLU A 360 -6.68 17.60 6.94
C GLU A 360 -7.00 17.64 5.44
N SER A 361 -5.98 17.73 4.58
CA SER A 361 -6.16 17.71 3.12
C SER A 361 -6.71 16.38 2.62
N THR A 362 -6.26 15.27 3.19
CA THR A 362 -6.69 13.92 2.81
C THR A 362 -8.12 13.63 3.26
N GLU A 363 -8.49 14.06 4.46
CA GLU A 363 -9.86 13.99 4.96
C GLU A 363 -10.82 14.83 4.10
N ALA A 364 -10.44 16.05 3.73
CA ALA A 364 -11.23 16.89 2.84
C ALA A 364 -11.44 16.23 1.45
N ARG A 365 -10.38 15.63 0.89
CA ARG A 365 -10.47 14.87 -0.38
C ARG A 365 -11.35 13.63 -0.24
N ALA A 366 -11.23 12.89 0.86
CA ALA A 366 -12.05 11.71 1.14
C ALA A 366 -13.53 12.10 1.26
N GLN A 367 -13.85 13.16 2.00
CA GLN A 367 -15.22 13.68 2.12
C GLN A 367 -15.79 14.14 0.78
N SER A 368 -14.98 14.81 -0.06
CA SER A 368 -15.40 15.21 -1.42
C SER A 368 -15.68 13.99 -2.30
N ALA A 369 -14.81 12.98 -2.28
CA ALA A 369 -15.00 11.75 -3.04
C ALA A 369 -16.23 10.94 -2.55
N GLU A 370 -16.47 10.90 -1.24
CA GLU A 370 -17.68 10.30 -0.67
C GLU A 370 -18.94 11.03 -1.13
N TYR A 371 -18.91 12.38 -1.15
CA TYR A 371 -20.02 13.18 -1.66
C TYR A 371 -20.29 12.93 -3.15
N GLU A 372 -19.24 12.91 -3.98
CA GLU A 372 -19.34 12.57 -5.40
C GLU A 372 -19.88 11.17 -5.63
N ASN A 373 -19.41 10.17 -4.86
CA ASN A 373 -19.89 8.80 -4.95
C ASN A 373 -21.40 8.72 -4.64
N ARG A 374 -21.85 9.42 -3.59
CA ARG A 374 -23.28 9.52 -3.26
C ARG A 374 -24.08 10.16 -4.39
N ALA A 375 -23.57 11.24 -4.99
CA ALA A 375 -24.22 11.92 -6.11
C ALA A 375 -24.33 11.00 -7.36
N LEU A 376 -23.27 10.26 -7.68
CA LEU A 376 -23.26 9.29 -8.78
C LEU A 376 -24.24 8.15 -8.53
N LEU A 377 -24.27 7.57 -7.32
CA LEU A 377 -25.24 6.52 -6.97
C LEU A 377 -26.68 7.01 -7.06
N PHE A 378 -26.96 8.23 -6.61
CA PHE A 378 -28.28 8.84 -6.78
C PHE A 378 -28.64 9.00 -8.26
N ARG A 379 -27.69 9.44 -9.09
CA ARG A 379 -27.91 9.60 -10.53
C ARG A 379 -28.15 8.26 -11.23
N ILE A 380 -27.38 7.23 -10.88
CA ILE A 380 -27.57 5.86 -11.39
C ILE A 380 -28.98 5.37 -11.04
N ARG A 381 -29.42 5.56 -9.80
CA ARG A 381 -30.78 5.18 -9.38
C ARG A 381 -31.86 5.94 -10.15
N GLN A 382 -31.71 7.25 -10.36
CA GLN A 382 -32.64 8.02 -11.18
C GLN A 382 -32.70 7.51 -12.63
N LEU A 383 -31.56 7.18 -13.22
CA LEU A 383 -31.48 6.64 -14.58
C LEU A 383 -32.11 5.25 -14.66
N GLN A 384 -31.85 4.36 -13.70
CA GLN A 384 -32.49 3.05 -13.62
C GLN A 384 -34.01 3.16 -13.45
N SER A 385 -34.50 4.06 -12.59
CA SER A 385 -35.94 4.30 -12.44
C SER A 385 -36.57 4.90 -13.71
N ALA A 386 -35.88 5.77 -14.43
CA ALA A 386 -36.37 6.33 -15.68
C ALA A 386 -36.41 5.27 -16.81
N LEU A 387 -35.36 4.44 -16.93
CA LEU A 387 -35.30 3.34 -17.89
C LEU A 387 -36.34 2.25 -17.58
N GLY A 388 -36.51 1.90 -16.30
CA GLY A 388 -37.54 0.96 -15.86
C GLY A 388 -38.98 1.49 -16.00
N ALA A 389 -39.17 2.79 -16.23
CA ALA A 389 -40.46 3.40 -16.51
C ALA A 389 -40.77 3.49 -18.03
N GLU A 390 -39.77 3.32 -18.90
CA GLU A 390 -39.94 3.37 -20.36
C GLU A 390 -39.94 1.98 -21.04
N ASP A 391 -39.39 0.93 -20.41
CA ASP A 391 -39.35 -0.43 -20.97
C ASP A 391 -40.38 -1.38 -20.32
N ASP A 392 -41.49 -1.62 -21.04
CA ASP A 392 -42.35 -2.81 -20.91
C ASP A 392 -41.73 -4.02 -21.68
N VAL A 393 -40.40 -4.01 -21.83
CA VAL A 393 -39.63 -5.12 -22.39
C VAL A 393 -39.12 -5.95 -21.21
N PRO A 394 -39.51 -7.22 -21.05
CA PRO A 394 -39.01 -8.05 -19.98
C PRO A 394 -37.51 -8.27 -20.19
N THR A 395 -36.71 -7.48 -19.47
CA THR A 395 -35.30 -7.79 -19.28
C THR A 395 -35.30 -9.14 -18.57
N SER A 396 -34.97 -10.23 -19.28
CA SER A 396 -34.98 -11.55 -18.67
C SER A 396 -33.97 -11.54 -17.52
N GLU A 397 -34.46 -11.50 -16.29
CA GLU A 397 -33.60 -11.56 -15.10
C GLU A 397 -32.66 -12.76 -15.25
N PRO A 398 -31.34 -12.58 -14.99
CA PRO A 398 -30.40 -13.69 -15.08
C PRO A 398 -30.89 -14.84 -14.21
N PRO A 399 -30.96 -16.08 -14.72
CA PRO A 399 -31.45 -17.20 -13.93
C PRO A 399 -30.60 -17.37 -12.68
N PHE A 400 -31.23 -17.81 -11.58
CA PHE A 400 -30.51 -18.03 -10.32
C PHE A 400 -29.31 -18.97 -10.52
N PRO A 401 -28.18 -18.69 -9.84
CA PRO A 401 -26.98 -19.51 -9.93
C PRO A 401 -27.31 -20.92 -9.45
N GLN A 402 -26.88 -21.91 -10.22
CA GLN A 402 -27.05 -23.33 -9.86
C GLN A 402 -25.80 -23.90 -9.18
N LYS A 403 -24.69 -23.17 -9.25
CA LYS A 403 -23.40 -23.53 -8.65
C LYS A 403 -22.81 -22.35 -7.89
N TRP A 404 -22.10 -22.66 -6.81
CA TRP A 404 -21.38 -21.65 -6.01
C TRP A 404 -20.33 -20.86 -6.80
N SER A 405 -19.70 -21.47 -7.80
CA SER A 405 -18.75 -20.79 -8.69
C SER A 405 -19.37 -19.65 -9.51
N GLU A 406 -20.69 -19.66 -9.71
CA GLU A 406 -21.42 -18.65 -10.49
C GLU A 406 -22.01 -17.55 -9.60
N PHE A 407 -22.09 -17.79 -8.29
CA PHE A 407 -22.87 -16.99 -7.37
C PHE A 407 -22.35 -15.56 -7.20
N THR A 408 -21.04 -15.37 -7.05
CA THR A 408 -20.46 -14.02 -6.87
C THR A 408 -20.66 -13.18 -8.12
N ASP A 409 -20.43 -13.76 -9.29
CA ASP A 409 -20.61 -13.09 -10.57
C ASP A 409 -22.09 -12.72 -10.81
N TRP A 410 -23.01 -13.61 -10.43
CA TRP A 410 -24.44 -13.35 -10.48
C TRP A 410 -24.85 -12.20 -9.55
N LEU A 411 -24.39 -12.21 -8.29
CA LEU A 411 -24.69 -11.17 -7.31
C LEU A 411 -24.19 -9.79 -7.76
N ASP A 412 -22.92 -9.74 -8.17
CA ASP A 412 -22.26 -8.50 -8.61
C ASP A 412 -22.89 -7.95 -9.90
N LYS A 413 -23.52 -8.81 -10.71
CA LYS A 413 -24.24 -8.41 -11.92
C LYS A 413 -25.68 -7.96 -11.65
N CYS A 414 -26.40 -8.65 -10.75
CA CYS A 414 -27.84 -8.40 -10.53
C CYS A 414 -28.10 -7.28 -9.52
N PHE A 415 -27.29 -7.18 -8.46
CA PHE A 415 -27.53 -6.24 -7.35
C PHE A 415 -26.28 -5.43 -6.94
N PRO A 416 -25.50 -4.87 -7.90
CA PRO A 416 -24.22 -4.20 -7.62
C PRO A 416 -24.32 -3.02 -6.64
N ASP A 417 -25.49 -2.38 -6.56
CA ASP A 417 -25.75 -1.17 -5.78
C ASP A 417 -26.60 -1.41 -4.53
N ARG A 418 -27.16 -2.62 -4.35
CA ARG A 418 -28.09 -2.92 -3.24
C ARG A 418 -27.54 -3.89 -2.22
N VAL A 419 -26.84 -4.94 -2.66
CA VAL A 419 -26.30 -5.98 -1.77
C VAL A 419 -24.82 -6.20 -2.07
N LEU A 420 -23.99 -6.07 -1.04
CA LEU A 420 -22.53 -6.21 -1.14
C LEU A 420 -22.01 -7.27 -0.17
N LEU A 421 -20.94 -7.96 -0.56
CA LEU A 421 -20.22 -8.90 0.30
C LEU A 421 -18.94 -8.26 0.83
N THR A 422 -18.68 -8.43 2.13
CA THR A 422 -17.34 -8.14 2.68
C THR A 422 -16.29 -9.09 2.11
N PRO A 423 -14.97 -8.77 2.18
CA PRO A 423 -13.93 -9.70 1.74
C PRO A 423 -13.98 -11.04 2.48
N ALA A 424 -14.40 -11.03 3.75
CA ALA A 424 -14.61 -12.24 4.53
C ALA A 424 -15.74 -13.10 3.96
N ALA A 425 -16.92 -12.50 3.71
CA ALA A 425 -18.05 -13.16 3.05
C ALA A 425 -17.66 -13.74 1.68
N ARG A 426 -16.94 -12.98 0.83
CA ARG A 426 -16.48 -13.46 -0.48
C ARG A 426 -15.60 -14.69 -0.38
N ARG A 427 -14.72 -14.78 0.63
CA ARG A 427 -13.89 -15.97 0.87
C ARG A 427 -14.74 -17.18 1.28
N MET A 428 -15.75 -17.00 2.11
CA MET A 428 -16.61 -18.10 2.58
C MET A 428 -17.41 -18.73 1.43
N VAL A 429 -17.80 -17.93 0.44
CA VAL A 429 -18.58 -18.35 -0.74
C VAL A 429 -17.77 -19.17 -1.75
N ARG A 430 -16.43 -19.14 -1.69
CA ARG A 430 -15.56 -19.90 -2.62
C ARG A 430 -15.57 -21.40 -2.39
N SER A 431 -15.69 -21.83 -1.15
CA SER A 431 -15.74 -23.25 -0.78
C SER A 431 -16.72 -23.46 0.37
N PRO A 432 -18.02 -23.17 0.13
CA PRO A 432 -19.03 -23.20 1.17
C PRO A 432 -19.43 -24.65 1.48
N GLU A 433 -19.69 -24.92 2.76
CA GLU A 433 -20.20 -26.23 3.21
C GLU A 433 -21.70 -26.40 2.88
N PHE A 434 -22.43 -25.29 2.68
CA PHE A 434 -23.87 -25.28 2.42
C PHE A 434 -24.23 -25.71 0.99
N GLU A 435 -25.21 -26.59 0.84
CA GLU A 435 -25.50 -27.25 -0.44
C GLU A 435 -26.42 -26.42 -1.37
N ASP A 436 -27.40 -25.69 -0.82
CA ASP A 436 -28.46 -25.05 -1.61
C ASP A 436 -28.14 -23.59 -1.99
N VAL A 437 -27.34 -23.39 -3.03
CA VAL A 437 -27.01 -22.05 -3.55
C VAL A 437 -28.25 -21.28 -4.04
N ALA A 438 -29.26 -21.98 -4.55
CA ALA A 438 -30.48 -21.35 -5.06
C ALA A 438 -31.30 -20.71 -3.93
N LEU A 439 -31.36 -21.34 -2.75
CA LEU A 439 -31.98 -20.76 -1.57
C LEU A 439 -31.25 -19.51 -1.08
N VAL A 440 -29.92 -19.50 -1.14
CA VAL A 440 -29.11 -18.33 -0.79
C VAL A 440 -29.40 -17.19 -1.77
N ALA A 441 -29.46 -17.49 -3.07
CA ALA A 441 -29.75 -16.51 -4.09
C ALA A 441 -31.15 -15.86 -3.90
N ARG A 442 -32.20 -16.67 -3.62
CA ARG A 442 -33.53 -16.14 -3.29
C ARG A 442 -33.55 -15.29 -2.02
N SER A 443 -32.79 -15.70 -1.00
CA SER A 443 -32.66 -14.91 0.24
C SER A 443 -31.99 -13.54 -0.02
N ILE A 444 -31.02 -13.49 -0.92
CA ILE A 444 -30.35 -12.25 -1.33
C ILE A 444 -31.26 -11.37 -2.19
N GLU A 445 -32.02 -11.95 -3.11
CA GLU A 445 -33.01 -11.20 -3.89
C GLU A 445 -34.04 -10.53 -2.98
N TRP A 446 -34.51 -11.24 -1.94
CA TRP A 446 -35.38 -10.64 -0.93
C TRP A 446 -34.70 -9.47 -0.18
N LEU A 447 -33.42 -9.60 0.16
CA LEU A 447 -32.65 -8.51 0.76
C LEU A 447 -32.49 -7.32 -0.21
N ALA A 448 -32.28 -7.58 -1.49
CA ALA A 448 -32.07 -6.55 -2.51
C ALA A 448 -33.36 -5.82 -2.91
N ASN A 449 -34.52 -6.46 -2.77
CA ASN A 449 -35.81 -5.91 -3.18
C ASN A 449 -36.65 -5.53 -1.96
N GLU A 450 -37.32 -6.49 -1.32
CA GLU A 450 -38.26 -6.20 -0.23
C GLU A 450 -37.61 -5.52 0.97
N GLN A 451 -36.47 -6.01 1.45
CA GLN A 451 -35.82 -5.41 2.62
C GLN A 451 -35.33 -4.00 2.31
N HIS A 452 -34.73 -3.81 1.13
CA HIS A 452 -34.24 -2.53 0.67
C HIS A 452 -35.38 -1.51 0.55
N ASP A 453 -36.47 -1.88 -0.14
CA ASP A 453 -37.64 -1.01 -0.29
C ASP A 453 -38.26 -0.61 1.06
N ARG A 454 -38.34 -1.54 2.01
CA ARG A 454 -38.83 -1.25 3.37
C ARG A 454 -37.93 -0.27 4.11
N ARG A 455 -36.60 -0.33 3.90
CA ARG A 455 -35.62 0.59 4.50
C ARG A 455 -35.65 1.98 3.84
N ILE A 456 -35.89 2.07 2.54
CA ILE A 456 -35.89 3.32 1.78
C ILE A 456 -37.22 4.07 1.88
N ASN A 457 -38.31 3.40 1.50
CA ASN A 457 -39.61 4.05 1.29
C ASN A 457 -40.46 4.09 2.57
N GLY A 458 -40.07 3.35 3.60
CA GLY A 458 -40.83 3.18 4.83
C GLY A 458 -42.07 2.33 4.61
N GLY A 459 -42.09 1.13 5.19
CA GLY A 459 -43.23 0.22 5.11
C GLY A 459 -43.03 -1.03 5.94
N GLY A 460 -44.01 -1.37 6.77
CA GLY A 460 -43.97 -2.54 7.66
C GLY A 460 -43.02 -2.40 8.86
N SER A 461 -43.21 -3.25 9.86
CA SER A 461 -42.28 -3.38 10.97
C SER A 461 -41.17 -4.35 10.58
N LEU A 462 -39.92 -3.89 10.51
CA LEU A 462 -38.75 -4.76 10.64
C LEU A 462 -38.51 -5.15 12.11
N ARG A 463 -39.36 -4.75 13.07
CA ARG A 463 -39.23 -5.20 14.47
C ARG A 463 -39.73 -6.64 14.57
N GLY A 464 -38.80 -7.58 14.67
CA GLY A 464 -39.06 -9.01 14.87
C GLY A 464 -38.66 -9.87 13.67
N ASP A 465 -39.01 -11.15 13.74
CA ASP A 465 -38.72 -12.14 12.70
C ASP A 465 -39.68 -11.93 11.50
N VAL A 466 -39.12 -11.74 10.31
CA VAL A 466 -39.85 -11.59 9.05
C VAL A 466 -39.68 -12.86 8.23
N GLN A 467 -40.78 -13.48 7.80
CA GLN A 467 -40.73 -14.67 6.95
C GLN A 467 -40.40 -14.29 5.51
N ILE A 468 -39.38 -14.94 4.94
CA ILE A 468 -38.97 -14.77 3.53
C ILE A 468 -39.67 -15.82 2.66
N GLU A 469 -39.46 -17.09 2.98
CA GLU A 469 -40.02 -18.26 2.29
C GLU A 469 -40.11 -19.42 3.29
N GLY A 470 -40.82 -20.52 2.98
CA GLY A 470 -41.09 -21.65 3.88
C GLY A 470 -39.94 -22.05 4.83
N GLY A 471 -40.02 -21.63 6.09
CA GLY A 471 -39.03 -21.94 7.15
C GLY A 471 -37.77 -21.06 7.16
N ILE A 472 -37.69 -20.05 6.29
CA ILE A 472 -36.63 -19.04 6.21
C ILE A 472 -37.12 -17.72 6.81
N LEU A 473 -36.33 -17.19 7.74
CA LEU A 473 -36.67 -16.01 8.53
C LEU A 473 -35.52 -15.00 8.45
N ASN A 474 -35.85 -13.73 8.26
CA ASN A 474 -34.95 -12.62 8.57
C ASN A 474 -35.20 -12.17 10.02
N ALA A 475 -34.18 -12.15 10.86
CA ALA A 475 -34.32 -11.91 12.29
C ALA A 475 -33.15 -11.08 12.84
N PRO A 476 -33.36 -10.32 13.92
CA PRO A 476 -32.25 -9.67 14.61
C PRO A 476 -31.34 -10.74 15.25
N CYS A 477 -30.03 -10.51 15.24
CA CYS A 477 -29.04 -11.43 15.82
C CYS A 477 -29.19 -11.60 17.34
N GLY A 478 -29.82 -10.64 18.03
CA GLY A 478 -29.96 -10.69 19.49
C GLY A 478 -28.60 -10.65 20.19
N GLY A 479 -28.25 -11.74 20.89
CA GLY A 479 -26.95 -11.89 21.57
C GLY A 479 -25.77 -12.21 20.65
N ASP A 480 -26.03 -12.59 19.39
CA ASP A 480 -25.00 -12.93 18.39
C ASP A 480 -24.53 -11.72 17.57
N LYS A 481 -24.80 -10.51 18.06
CA LYS A 481 -24.31 -9.27 17.45
C LYS A 481 -22.81 -9.14 17.57
N TYR A 482 -22.17 -8.55 16.57
CA TYR A 482 -20.73 -8.30 16.61
C TYR A 482 -20.35 -7.12 15.72
N ALA A 483 -19.18 -6.53 15.97
CA ALA A 483 -18.66 -5.46 15.13
C ALA A 483 -17.94 -6.04 13.90
N ALA A 484 -18.17 -5.44 12.74
CA ALA A 484 -17.45 -5.71 11.50
C ALA A 484 -16.94 -4.40 10.90
N ASP A 485 -15.70 -4.42 10.40
CA ASP A 485 -15.12 -3.26 9.73
C ASP A 485 -15.43 -3.29 8.24
N TRP A 486 -16.02 -2.21 7.73
CA TRP A 486 -16.36 -2.05 6.33
C TRP A 486 -15.95 -0.66 5.85
N LYS A 487 -15.11 -0.63 4.81
CA LYS A 487 -14.57 0.61 4.21
C LYS A 487 -14.00 1.59 5.26
N GLY A 488 -13.33 1.06 6.29
CA GLY A 488 -12.68 1.86 7.34
C GLY A 488 -13.59 2.37 8.44
N ARG A 489 -14.87 1.99 8.45
CA ARG A 489 -15.82 2.29 9.52
C ARG A 489 -16.28 0.99 10.19
N SER A 490 -16.52 1.06 11.50
CA SER A 490 -17.02 -0.08 12.26
C SER A 490 -18.56 -0.08 12.26
N TYR A 491 -19.15 -1.19 11.86
CA TYR A 491 -20.61 -1.40 11.83
C TYR A 491 -20.99 -2.55 12.76
N GLU A 492 -22.15 -2.45 13.41
CA GLU A 492 -22.72 -3.56 14.16
C GLU A 492 -23.49 -4.48 13.21
N VAL A 493 -23.08 -5.74 13.12
CA VAL A 493 -23.82 -6.79 12.42
C VAL A 493 -24.97 -7.25 13.30
N ASP A 494 -26.16 -6.75 12.98
CA ASP A 494 -27.34 -6.83 13.84
C ASP A 494 -28.48 -7.69 13.27
N TRP A 495 -28.39 -8.11 12.01
CA TRP A 495 -29.39 -8.96 11.33
C TRP A 495 -28.79 -10.25 10.78
N HIS A 496 -29.65 -11.27 10.71
CA HIS A 496 -29.37 -12.42 9.87
C HIS A 496 -30.60 -12.98 9.16
N VAL A 497 -30.38 -13.58 7.99
CA VAL A 497 -31.31 -14.56 7.42
C VAL A 497 -30.94 -15.94 7.95
N LYS A 498 -31.94 -16.70 8.43
CA LYS A 498 -31.77 -18.02 9.03
C LYS A 498 -32.80 -19.01 8.52
N ASN A 499 -32.42 -20.27 8.44
CA ASN A 499 -33.38 -21.37 8.38
C ASN A 499 -33.46 -22.11 9.73
N GLY A 500 -34.45 -23.00 9.89
CA GLY A 500 -34.57 -23.88 11.07
C GLY A 500 -33.51 -24.99 11.15
N GLY A 501 -32.45 -24.95 10.35
CA GLY A 501 -31.42 -25.97 10.28
C GLY A 501 -30.57 -26.04 11.55
N ASN A 502 -30.11 -27.24 11.90
CA ASN A 502 -29.24 -27.48 13.05
C ASN A 502 -27.89 -26.77 12.86
N VAL A 503 -27.53 -25.86 13.76
CA VAL A 503 -26.27 -25.08 13.72
C VAL A 503 -25.01 -25.98 13.66
N ARG A 504 -25.10 -27.24 14.11
CA ARG A 504 -24.03 -28.23 14.05
C ARG A 504 -23.89 -28.94 12.69
N ASP A 505 -24.83 -28.72 11.76
CA ASP A 505 -24.80 -29.25 10.39
C ASP A 505 -24.72 -28.09 9.38
N PRO A 506 -23.51 -27.62 9.05
CA PRO A 506 -23.31 -26.47 8.17
C PRO A 506 -23.77 -26.71 6.73
N LYS A 507 -24.04 -27.96 6.33
CA LYS A 507 -24.60 -28.29 5.01
C LYS A 507 -26.05 -27.86 4.85
N ARG A 508 -26.79 -27.84 5.96
CA ARG A 508 -28.25 -27.58 6.00
C ARG A 508 -28.62 -26.36 6.85
N CYS A 509 -27.69 -25.79 7.62
CA CYS A 509 -27.92 -24.58 8.40
C CYS A 509 -27.54 -23.33 7.62
N LEU A 510 -28.56 -22.61 7.14
CA LEU A 510 -28.39 -21.32 6.48
C LEU A 510 -28.26 -20.21 7.53
N ARG A 511 -27.19 -19.42 7.45
CA ARG A 511 -27.05 -18.12 8.12
C ARG A 511 -26.41 -17.12 7.18
N ILE A 512 -27.05 -15.96 7.03
CA ILE A 512 -26.53 -14.80 6.28
C ILE A 512 -26.54 -13.62 7.22
N TYR A 513 -25.38 -13.26 7.78
CA TYR A 513 -25.22 -12.14 8.72
C TYR A 513 -24.94 -10.86 7.95
N TYR A 514 -25.69 -9.79 8.24
CA TYR A 514 -25.58 -8.54 7.52
C TYR A 514 -25.91 -7.32 8.39
N PHE A 515 -25.51 -6.15 7.91
CA PHE A 515 -25.88 -4.85 8.47
C PHE A 515 -26.37 -3.91 7.37
N TRP A 516 -27.02 -2.83 7.78
CA TRP A 516 -27.47 -1.77 6.87
C TRP A 516 -26.48 -0.60 6.89
N GLU A 517 -25.99 -0.22 5.70
CA GLU A 517 -25.18 0.97 5.49
C GLU A 517 -26.11 2.13 5.10
N PRO A 518 -26.37 3.12 5.97
CA PRO A 518 -27.42 4.10 5.75
C PRO A 518 -27.07 5.20 4.74
N GLU A 519 -25.79 5.44 4.47
CA GLU A 519 -25.36 6.56 3.63
C GLU A 519 -25.46 6.25 2.13
N LEU A 520 -24.99 5.07 1.73
CA LEU A 520 -25.09 4.51 0.39
C LEU A 520 -26.38 3.70 0.23
N GLN A 521 -27.08 3.44 1.34
CA GLN A 521 -28.34 2.70 1.39
C GLN A 521 -28.21 1.26 0.87
N GLN A 522 -27.24 0.53 1.43
CA GLN A 522 -26.87 -0.80 0.96
C GLN A 522 -26.98 -1.82 2.09
N THR A 523 -27.35 -3.05 1.74
CA THR A 523 -27.24 -4.20 2.64
C THR A 523 -25.86 -4.82 2.46
N VAL A 524 -25.06 -4.86 3.53
CA VAL A 524 -23.70 -5.42 3.50
C VAL A 524 -23.70 -6.73 4.27
N ILE A 525 -23.43 -7.82 3.56
CA ILE A 525 -23.34 -9.17 4.12
C ILE A 525 -21.90 -9.42 4.57
N ASP A 526 -21.74 -9.68 5.86
CA ASP A 526 -20.44 -9.95 6.46
C ASP A 526 -20.07 -11.43 6.49
N ALA A 527 -21.07 -12.31 6.64
CA ALA A 527 -20.84 -13.76 6.67
C ALA A 527 -22.02 -14.53 6.07
N LEU A 528 -21.70 -15.49 5.19
CA LEU A 528 -22.64 -16.42 4.57
C LEU A 528 -21.87 -17.65 4.04
N PRO A 529 -22.52 -18.78 3.76
CA PRO A 529 -23.93 -19.12 3.98
C PRO A 529 -24.21 -19.91 5.26
N ALA A 530 -23.21 -20.17 6.10
CA ALA A 530 -23.35 -20.99 7.30
C ALA A 530 -23.10 -20.19 8.59
N HIS A 531 -23.45 -20.79 9.73
CA HIS A 531 -23.19 -20.18 11.04
C HIS A 531 -21.70 -19.90 11.23
N ARG A 532 -21.38 -18.73 11.80
CA ARG A 532 -19.99 -18.36 12.10
C ARG A 532 -19.43 -19.27 13.19
N LYS A 533 -18.24 -19.82 12.99
CA LYS A 533 -17.51 -20.54 14.04
C LYS A 533 -16.90 -19.48 14.97
N THR A 534 -17.38 -19.37 16.21
CA THR A 534 -16.84 -18.43 17.21
C THR A 534 -15.38 -18.78 17.49
N GLY A 535 -14.44 -17.95 16.99
CA GLY A 535 -13.00 -18.20 17.12
C GLY A 535 -12.08 -17.52 16.09
N MET A 536 -12.61 -16.75 15.12
CA MET A 536 -11.78 -15.96 14.20
C MET A 536 -11.87 -14.47 14.57
N SER A 537 -10.99 -14.05 15.48
CA SER A 537 -10.53 -12.67 15.61
C SER A 537 -9.34 -12.44 14.70
#